data_AF-A0A1M2VFK9-F1
#
_entry.id   AF-A0A1M2VFK9-F1
#
_cell.length_a   1.000
_cell.length_b   1.000
_cell.length_c   1.000
_cell.angle_alpha   90.00
_cell.angle_beta   90.00
_cell.angle_gamma   90.00
#
_symmetry.space_group_name_H-M   'P 1'
#
loop_
_entity.id
_entity.type
_entity.pdbx_description
1 polymer ?
#
loop_
_entity_poly.entity_id
_entity_poly.type
_entity_poly.pdbx_seq_one_letter_code
_entity_poly.pdbx_strand_id
1 'polypeptide(L)'
;MSLVFRYRIVFAIVFLLDLFLVAAGSSGAVPFGTLLLIIVLWFGISAPLSAIGSYFGSKHGAIAHPVRVNQIPRQIPPQPTYLRPWATTILAGILPFGAAFVELYFVLSSLFASRAYYAFGFLALTAALVALTTATVTILFTYFILCREDYRWHWRAFLTGGGSAFWLLGYGVVYWASRLSLDSFSSTVLYFGYLLLLALLDFLVTGTIGFLATYWAVRRLYSAIRVD
;
A
#
# COMPACT_ATOMS: atom_id res chain seq x y z
N MET A 1 3.95 11.49 -14.93
CA MET A 1 3.51 12.46 -13.90
C MET A 1 3.03 11.80 -12.59
N SER A 2 2.46 10.58 -12.61
CA SER A 2 1.82 9.96 -11.42
C SER A 2 2.77 9.33 -10.38
N LEU A 3 3.96 8.88 -10.78
CA LEU A 3 4.98 8.36 -9.84
C LEU A 3 5.55 9.47 -8.95
N VAL A 4 5.60 10.71 -9.47
CA VAL A 4 6.19 11.87 -8.77
C VAL A 4 5.45 12.26 -7.50
N PHE A 5 4.14 12.05 -7.52
CA PHE A 5 3.28 12.44 -6.43
C PHE A 5 3.37 11.49 -5.22
N ARG A 6 3.75 10.22 -5.45
CA ARG A 6 3.64 9.17 -4.43
C ARG A 6 4.79 9.19 -3.42
N TYR A 7 6.01 9.50 -3.86
CA TYR A 7 7.16 9.64 -2.96
C TYR A 7 7.12 10.92 -2.12
N ARG A 8 6.46 11.98 -2.60
CA ARG A 8 6.25 13.21 -1.82
C ARG A 8 5.42 12.99 -0.56
N ILE A 9 4.44 12.08 -0.61
CA ILE A 9 3.57 11.76 0.53
C ILE A 9 4.35 11.00 1.59
N VAL A 10 5.12 9.98 1.20
CA VAL A 10 5.98 9.22 2.14
C VAL A 10 7.00 10.15 2.79
N PHE A 11 7.65 10.99 1.99
CA PHE A 11 8.61 11.97 2.48
C PHE A 11 7.99 13.00 3.43
N ALA A 12 6.81 13.52 3.11
CA ALA A 12 6.10 14.47 3.99
C ALA A 12 5.71 13.84 5.33
N ILE A 13 5.33 12.57 5.36
CA ILE A 13 4.95 11.87 6.60
C ILE A 13 6.17 11.58 7.46
N VAL A 14 7.28 11.12 6.86
CA VAL A 14 8.55 10.92 7.59
C VAL A 14 9.06 12.25 8.16
N PHE A 15 8.99 13.33 7.37
CA PHE A 15 9.40 14.66 7.81
C PHE A 15 8.52 15.23 8.94
N LEU A 16 7.20 15.03 8.87
CA LEU A 16 6.29 15.43 9.95
C LEU A 16 6.51 14.64 11.24
N LEU A 17 6.77 13.33 11.13
CA LEU A 17 7.08 12.49 12.28
C LEU A 17 8.42 12.88 12.91
N ASP A 18 9.42 13.22 12.10
CA ASP A 18 10.71 13.68 12.59
C ASP A 18 10.62 15.06 13.26
N LEU A 19 9.82 15.99 12.72
CA LEU A 19 9.53 17.27 13.38
C LEU A 19 8.90 17.08 14.77
N PHE A 20 7.98 16.12 14.92
CA PHE A 20 7.39 15.78 16.22
C PHE A 20 8.41 15.17 17.18
N LEU A 21 9.31 14.32 16.68
CA LEU A 21 10.39 13.69 17.44
C LEU A 21 11.38 14.72 17.99
N VAL A 22 11.76 15.69 17.15
CA VAL A 22 12.62 16.82 17.53
C VAL A 22 11.93 17.71 18.55
N ALA A 23 10.63 18.02 18.38
CA ALA A 23 9.86 18.81 19.33
C ALA A 23 9.70 18.12 20.70
N ALA A 24 9.67 16.79 20.74
CA ALA A 24 9.55 15.99 21.96
C ALA A 24 10.89 15.74 22.68
N GLY A 25 12.02 16.22 22.16
CA GLY A 25 13.35 16.02 22.76
C GLY A 25 13.77 14.54 22.87
N SER A 26 13.17 13.68 22.05
CA SER A 26 13.38 12.23 22.14
C SER A 26 14.71 11.82 21.51
N SER A 27 15.41 10.87 22.12
CA SER A 27 16.65 10.27 21.62
C SER A 27 16.48 9.45 20.33
N GLY A 28 15.25 9.29 19.84
CA GLY A 28 14.93 8.77 18.50
C GLY A 28 14.82 9.84 17.41
N ALA A 29 15.01 11.12 17.73
CA ALA A 29 15.04 12.20 16.74
C ALA A 29 16.26 12.04 15.82
N VAL A 30 16.03 12.00 14.51
CA VAL A 30 17.10 11.87 13.54
C VAL A 30 17.88 13.20 13.54
N PRO A 31 19.19 13.20 13.79
CA PRO A 31 19.99 14.42 13.72
C PRO A 31 19.77 15.13 12.37
N PHE A 32 19.72 16.47 12.38
CA PHE A 32 19.45 17.26 11.17
C PHE A 32 20.37 16.88 9.98
N GLY A 33 21.64 16.58 10.26
CA GLY A 33 22.60 16.13 9.24
C GLY A 33 22.23 14.79 8.59
N THR A 34 21.76 13.82 9.37
CA THR A 34 21.25 12.53 8.84
C THR A 34 19.96 12.71 8.05
N LEU A 35 19.07 13.62 8.46
CA LEU A 35 17.85 13.91 7.72
C LEU A 35 18.17 14.55 6.36
N LEU A 36 19.11 15.50 6.31
CA LEU A 36 19.60 16.09 5.07
C LEU A 36 20.29 15.05 4.17
N LEU A 37 21.08 14.15 4.74
CA LEU A 37 21.72 13.06 4.01
C LEU A 37 20.68 12.08 3.42
N ILE A 38 19.64 11.73 4.16
CA ILE A 38 18.52 10.90 3.68
C ILE A 38 17.79 11.61 2.53
N ILE A 39 17.54 12.92 2.65
CA ILE A 39 16.95 13.73 1.56
C ILE A 39 17.81 13.66 0.31
N VAL A 40 19.11 13.95 0.44
CA VAL A 40 20.03 13.98 -0.70
C VAL A 40 20.16 12.61 -1.35
N LEU A 41 20.23 11.53 -0.56
CA LEU A 41 20.29 10.17 -1.08
C LEU A 41 18.97 9.77 -1.76
N TRP A 42 17.84 10.14 -1.17
CA TRP A 42 16.52 9.87 -1.73
C TRP A 42 16.31 10.57 -3.07
N PHE A 43 16.57 11.88 -3.15
CA PHE A 43 16.45 12.63 -4.39
C PHE A 43 17.55 12.27 -5.39
N GLY A 44 18.77 12.02 -4.91
CA GLY A 44 19.93 11.62 -5.70
C GLY A 44 19.72 10.29 -6.43
N ILE A 45 18.94 9.36 -5.86
CA ILE A 45 18.57 8.11 -6.54
C ILE A 45 17.25 8.28 -7.30
N SER A 46 16.21 8.82 -6.66
CA SER A 46 14.85 8.84 -7.24
C SER A 46 14.71 9.76 -8.45
N ALA A 47 15.41 10.91 -8.46
CA ALA A 47 15.35 11.86 -9.56
C ALA A 47 15.95 11.31 -10.86
N PRO A 48 17.19 10.76 -10.88
CA PRO A 48 17.72 10.16 -12.11
C PRO A 48 16.93 8.93 -12.52
N LEU A 49 16.49 8.08 -11.59
CA LEU A 49 15.67 6.91 -11.94
C LEU A 49 14.33 7.31 -12.57
N SER A 50 13.69 8.36 -12.06
CA SER A 50 12.47 8.93 -12.65
C SER A 50 12.73 9.56 -14.02
N ALA A 51 13.86 10.25 -14.20
CA ALA A 51 14.26 10.84 -15.47
C ALA A 51 14.53 9.76 -16.54
N ILE A 52 15.27 8.71 -16.17
CA ILE A 52 15.52 7.53 -17.01
C ILE A 52 14.19 6.86 -17.38
N GLY A 53 13.31 6.62 -16.40
CA GLY A 53 11.99 6.04 -16.63
C GLY A 53 11.12 6.90 -17.55
N SER A 54 11.17 8.23 -17.41
CA SER A 54 10.46 9.16 -18.29
C SER A 54 11.04 9.17 -19.70
N TYR A 55 12.36 9.10 -19.84
CA TYR A 55 13.03 9.06 -21.14
C TYR A 55 12.64 7.79 -21.92
N PHE A 56 12.75 6.62 -21.30
CA PHE A 56 12.33 5.36 -21.91
C PHE A 56 10.82 5.29 -22.15
N GLY A 57 10.02 5.81 -21.21
CA GLY A 57 8.56 5.88 -21.35
C GLY A 57 8.12 6.76 -22.52
N SER A 58 8.81 7.88 -22.76
CA SER A 58 8.49 8.75 -23.90
C SER A 58 8.78 8.10 -25.26
N LYS A 59 9.78 7.22 -25.33
CA LYS A 59 10.15 6.50 -26.56
C LYS A 59 9.25 5.30 -26.87
N HIS A 60 8.60 4.70 -25.87
CA HIS A 60 7.78 3.50 -26.05
C HIS A 60 6.37 3.77 -26.60
N GLY A 61 5.94 5.04 -26.65
CA GLY A 61 4.60 5.42 -27.13
C GLY A 61 3.47 5.04 -26.17
N ALA A 62 2.22 5.29 -26.59
CA ALA A 62 1.04 4.95 -25.79
C ALA A 62 0.87 3.42 -25.69
N ILE A 63 0.54 2.91 -24.50
CA ILE A 63 0.32 1.48 -24.29
C ILE A 63 -0.89 1.04 -25.13
N ALA A 64 -0.67 0.12 -26.08
CA ALA A 64 -1.73 -0.44 -26.89
C ALA A 64 -2.70 -1.25 -26.02
N HIS A 65 -3.97 -0.84 -26.03
CA HIS A 65 -5.05 -1.55 -25.37
C HIS A 65 -5.58 -2.66 -26.28
N PRO A 66 -5.93 -3.85 -25.74
CA PRO A 66 -6.36 -5.00 -26.55
C PRO A 66 -7.70 -4.78 -27.26
N VAL A 67 -8.46 -3.75 -26.88
CA VAL A 67 -9.78 -3.45 -27.43
C VAL A 67 -9.89 -1.97 -27.74
N ARG A 68 -10.63 -1.62 -28.79
CA ARG A 68 -11.04 -0.24 -29.05
C ARG A 68 -11.95 0.25 -27.93
N VAL A 69 -11.66 1.44 -27.41
CA VAL A 69 -12.50 2.12 -26.41
C VAL A 69 -13.45 3.09 -27.10
N ASN A 70 -14.70 3.10 -26.68
CA ASN A 70 -15.66 4.12 -27.13
C ASN A 70 -15.27 5.49 -26.56
N GLN A 71 -15.35 6.54 -27.38
CA GLN A 71 -15.01 7.91 -26.94
C GLN A 71 -16.03 8.50 -25.97
N ILE A 72 -17.28 8.05 -26.03
CA ILE A 72 -18.34 8.50 -25.12
C ILE A 72 -18.43 7.52 -23.95
N PRO A 73 -18.25 7.99 -22.70
CA PRO A 73 -18.36 7.14 -21.52
C PRO A 73 -19.81 6.67 -21.35
N ARG A 74 -20.01 5.36 -21.23
CA ARG A 74 -21.31 4.77 -20.93
C ARG A 74 -21.74 5.13 -19.51
N GLN A 75 -23.06 5.30 -19.30
CA GLN A 75 -23.62 5.50 -17.97
C GLN A 75 -23.39 4.25 -17.10
N ILE A 76 -23.02 4.46 -15.83
CA ILE A 76 -22.66 3.39 -14.90
C ILE A 76 -23.91 3.02 -14.08
N PRO A 77 -24.32 1.75 -14.06
CA PRO A 77 -25.48 1.33 -13.28
C PRO A 77 -25.21 1.43 -11.77
N PRO A 78 -26.27 1.58 -10.94
CA PRO A 78 -26.12 1.67 -9.49
C PRO A 78 -25.46 0.40 -8.93
N GLN A 79 -24.39 0.58 -8.16
CA GLN A 79 -23.61 -0.51 -7.59
C GLN A 79 -24.18 -0.96 -6.24
N PRO A 80 -24.16 -2.27 -5.94
CA PRO A 80 -24.57 -2.78 -4.64
C PRO A 80 -23.61 -2.31 -3.53
N THR A 81 -24.11 -2.29 -2.29
CA THR A 81 -23.39 -1.70 -1.15
C THR A 81 -22.01 -2.32 -0.91
N TYR A 82 -21.83 -3.63 -1.10
CA TYR A 82 -20.55 -4.32 -0.92
C TYR A 82 -19.50 -3.99 -2.00
N LEU A 83 -19.93 -3.52 -3.18
CA LEU A 83 -19.04 -3.04 -4.25
C LEU A 83 -18.73 -1.55 -4.13
N ARG A 84 -19.29 -0.82 -3.15
CA ARG A 84 -18.89 0.57 -2.93
C ARG A 84 -17.41 0.63 -2.54
N PRO A 85 -16.65 1.64 -2.99
CA PRO A 85 -15.18 1.67 -2.88
C PRO A 85 -14.66 1.42 -1.46
N TRP A 86 -15.26 2.05 -0.45
CA TRP A 86 -14.87 1.86 0.95
C TRP A 86 -15.25 0.48 1.49
N ALA A 87 -16.45 -0.01 1.18
CA ALA A 87 -16.89 -1.33 1.60
C ALA A 87 -16.02 -2.44 0.99
N THR A 88 -15.72 -2.33 -0.30
CA THR A 88 -14.83 -3.25 -1.02
C THR A 88 -13.42 -3.24 -0.43
N THR A 89 -12.89 -2.06 -0.11
CA THR A 89 -11.55 -1.92 0.48
C THR A 89 -11.46 -2.63 1.84
N ILE A 90 -12.45 -2.41 2.71
CA ILE A 90 -12.47 -3.04 4.05
C ILE A 90 -12.66 -4.56 3.91
N LEU A 91 -13.60 -5.01 3.09
CA LEU A 91 -13.90 -6.44 2.91
C LEU A 91 -12.72 -7.21 2.27
N ALA A 92 -12.09 -6.62 1.25
CA ALA A 92 -10.94 -7.24 0.58
C ALA A 92 -9.72 -7.37 1.50
N GLY A 93 -9.54 -6.43 2.42
CA GLY A 93 -8.41 -6.42 3.35
C GLY A 93 -8.41 -7.56 4.38
N ILE A 94 -9.56 -8.19 4.65
CA ILE A 94 -9.69 -9.23 5.69
C ILE A 94 -8.79 -10.44 5.39
N LEU A 95 -8.78 -10.90 4.14
CA LEU A 95 -8.06 -12.12 3.75
C LEU A 95 -6.53 -11.94 3.78
N PRO A 96 -5.94 -10.90 3.16
CA PRO A 96 -4.50 -10.66 3.26
C PRO A 96 -4.07 -10.35 4.70
N PHE A 97 -4.90 -9.64 5.47
CA PHE A 97 -4.62 -9.41 6.89
C PHE A 97 -4.60 -10.72 7.69
N GLY A 98 -5.56 -11.62 7.46
CA GLY A 98 -5.57 -12.95 8.09
C GLY A 98 -4.32 -13.77 7.78
N ALA A 99 -3.83 -13.72 6.54
CA ALA A 99 -2.57 -14.36 6.14
C ALA A 99 -1.34 -13.75 6.82
N ALA A 100 -1.38 -12.44 7.13
CA ALA A 100 -0.31 -11.73 7.83
C ALA A 100 -0.40 -11.79 9.37
N PHE A 101 -1.53 -12.24 9.93
CA PHE A 101 -1.89 -11.99 11.34
C PHE A 101 -0.84 -12.48 12.35
N VAL A 102 -0.41 -13.73 12.21
CA VAL A 102 0.58 -14.34 13.13
C VAL A 102 1.92 -13.61 13.04
N GLU A 103 2.34 -13.26 11.82
CA GLU A 103 3.60 -12.59 11.58
C GLU A 103 3.60 -11.16 12.14
N LEU A 104 2.50 -10.46 11.93
CA LEU A 104 2.31 -9.09 12.38
C LEU A 104 2.41 -8.99 13.91
N TYR A 105 1.94 -9.99 14.65
CA TYR A 105 2.15 -10.10 16.09
C TYR A 105 3.64 -10.22 16.46
N PHE A 106 4.40 -11.07 15.76
CA PHE A 106 5.84 -11.23 16.02
C PHE A 106 6.62 -9.98 15.65
N VAL A 107 6.29 -9.32 14.54
CA VAL A 107 6.90 -8.07 14.10
C VAL A 107 6.65 -6.95 15.13
N LEU A 108 5.40 -6.74 15.57
CA LEU A 108 5.09 -5.74 16.59
C LEU A 108 5.77 -6.04 17.92
N SER A 109 5.78 -7.31 18.34
CA SER A 109 6.45 -7.72 19.58
C SER A 109 7.97 -7.55 19.50
N SER A 110 8.56 -7.72 18.32
CA SER A 110 10.01 -7.55 18.14
C SER A 110 10.40 -6.07 18.10
N LEU A 111 9.61 -5.24 17.41
CA LEU A 111 9.80 -3.79 17.32
C LEU A 111 9.64 -3.09 18.67
N PHE A 112 8.61 -3.46 19.45
CA PHE A 112 8.22 -2.70 20.65
C PHE A 112 8.53 -3.40 21.98
N ALA A 113 8.69 -4.72 22.00
CA ALA A 113 9.09 -5.46 23.20
C ALA A 113 10.57 -5.91 23.17
N SER A 114 11.38 -5.36 22.25
CA SER A 114 12.84 -5.59 22.14
C SER A 114 13.24 -7.07 22.07
N ARG A 115 12.35 -7.93 21.56
CA ARG A 115 12.66 -9.34 21.32
C ARG A 115 13.34 -9.47 19.95
N ALA A 116 14.46 -10.18 19.90
CA ALA A 116 15.12 -10.43 18.63
C ALA A 116 14.24 -11.32 17.73
N TYR A 117 13.98 -10.84 16.52
CA TYR A 117 13.24 -11.57 15.51
C TYR A 117 14.18 -12.52 14.76
N TYR A 118 14.06 -13.83 15.00
CA TYR A 118 14.98 -14.83 14.43
C TYR A 118 14.42 -15.54 13.17
N ALA A 119 13.17 -15.28 12.77
CA ALA A 119 12.47 -16.05 11.75
C ALA A 119 12.40 -15.35 10.37
N PHE A 120 13.49 -14.71 9.91
CA PHE A 120 13.52 -13.97 8.63
C PHE A 120 13.04 -14.79 7.41
N GLY A 121 13.28 -16.11 7.39
CA GLY A 121 12.77 -16.99 6.33
C GLY A 121 11.24 -17.16 6.36
N PHE A 122 10.64 -17.18 7.55
CA PHE A 122 9.18 -17.25 7.71
C PHE A 122 8.52 -15.92 7.34
N LEU A 123 9.14 -14.78 7.68
CA LEU A 123 8.73 -13.44 7.22
C LEU A 123 8.67 -13.34 5.69
N ALA A 124 9.68 -13.87 4.99
CA ALA A 124 9.70 -13.85 3.53
C ALA A 124 8.56 -14.71 2.93
N LEU A 125 8.29 -15.87 3.53
CA LEU A 125 7.20 -16.76 3.12
C LEU A 125 5.83 -16.10 3.34
N THR A 126 5.60 -15.51 4.51
CA THR A 126 4.35 -14.81 4.83
C THR A 126 4.16 -13.58 3.94
N ALA A 127 5.23 -12.82 3.65
CA ALA A 127 5.18 -11.72 2.69
C ALA A 127 4.76 -12.20 1.28
N ALA A 128 5.27 -13.34 0.81
CA ALA A 128 4.85 -13.93 -0.46
C ALA A 128 3.39 -14.39 -0.45
N LEU A 129 2.90 -14.98 0.65
CA LEU A 129 1.50 -15.35 0.83
C LEU A 129 0.58 -14.12 0.84
N VAL A 130 0.97 -13.05 1.54
CA VAL A 130 0.24 -11.78 1.56
C VAL A 130 0.20 -11.17 0.16
N ALA A 131 1.31 -11.19 -0.58
CA ALA A 131 1.36 -10.71 -1.96
C ALA A 131 0.40 -11.51 -2.87
N LEU A 132 0.42 -12.84 -2.77
CA LEU A 132 -0.45 -13.72 -3.57
C LEU A 132 -1.93 -13.52 -3.22
N THR A 133 -2.28 -13.52 -1.94
CA THR A 133 -3.67 -13.32 -1.48
C THR A 133 -4.18 -11.92 -1.83
N THR A 134 -3.35 -10.89 -1.71
CA THR A 134 -3.69 -9.53 -2.15
C THR A 134 -3.96 -9.51 -3.66
N ALA A 135 -3.10 -10.14 -4.46
CA ALA A 135 -3.28 -10.22 -5.91
C ALA A 135 -4.58 -10.93 -6.29
N THR A 136 -4.89 -12.08 -5.69
CA THR A 136 -6.10 -12.84 -6.04
C THR A 136 -7.39 -12.13 -5.60
N VAL A 137 -7.42 -11.56 -4.39
CA VAL A 137 -8.59 -10.85 -3.88
C VAL A 137 -8.86 -9.57 -4.70
N THR A 138 -7.82 -8.82 -5.08
CA THR A 138 -7.99 -7.62 -5.91
C THR A 138 -8.48 -7.93 -7.32
N ILE A 139 -7.97 -9.00 -7.94
CA ILE A 139 -8.47 -9.48 -9.23
C ILE A 139 -9.95 -9.85 -9.11
N LEU A 140 -10.33 -10.60 -8.07
CA LEU A 140 -11.71 -11.04 -7.84
C LEU A 140 -12.70 -9.87 -7.69
N PHE A 141 -12.38 -8.91 -6.82
CA PHE A 141 -13.25 -7.74 -6.63
C PHE A 141 -13.30 -6.85 -7.88
N THR A 142 -12.18 -6.72 -8.60
CA THR A 142 -12.18 -5.98 -9.87
C THR A 142 -13.04 -6.68 -10.91
N TYR A 143 -13.01 -8.02 -10.97
CA TYR A 143 -13.87 -8.79 -11.84
C TYR A 143 -15.35 -8.54 -11.53
N PHE A 144 -15.76 -8.56 -10.26
CA PHE A 144 -17.15 -8.23 -9.90
C PHE A 144 -17.57 -6.80 -10.26
N ILE A 145 -16.65 -5.84 -10.15
CA ILE A 145 -16.89 -4.45 -10.58
C ILE A 145 -17.10 -4.39 -12.11
N LEU A 146 -16.28 -5.11 -12.88
CA LEU A 146 -16.39 -5.18 -14.34
C LEU A 146 -17.67 -5.88 -14.80
N CYS A 147 -18.10 -6.95 -14.11
CA CYS A 147 -19.39 -7.61 -14.37
C CYS A 147 -20.59 -6.68 -14.15
N ARG A 148 -20.42 -5.62 -13.36
CA ARG A 148 -21.43 -4.57 -13.12
C ARG A 148 -21.24 -3.35 -14.02
N GLU A 149 -20.49 -3.50 -15.11
CA GLU A 149 -20.25 -2.48 -16.12
C GLU A 149 -19.57 -1.19 -15.59
N ASP A 150 -18.94 -1.20 -14.41
CA ASP A 150 -18.17 -0.06 -13.93
C ASP A 150 -16.72 -0.16 -14.39
N TYR A 151 -16.36 0.66 -15.38
CA TYR A 151 -15.02 0.68 -15.98
C TYR A 151 -13.97 1.41 -15.13
N ARG A 152 -14.34 2.05 -14.01
CA ARG A 152 -13.42 2.87 -13.17
C ARG A 152 -12.62 2.00 -12.19
N TRP A 153 -12.01 0.93 -12.69
CA TRP A 153 -11.33 -0.06 -11.84
C TRP A 153 -9.93 0.36 -11.40
N HIS A 154 -9.21 1.20 -12.16
CA HIS A 154 -7.80 1.53 -11.91
C HIS A 154 -7.48 1.94 -10.46
N TRP A 155 -8.12 3.00 -9.96
CA TRP A 155 -7.92 3.45 -8.57
C TRP A 155 -8.58 2.53 -7.54
N ARG A 156 -9.67 1.86 -7.93
CA ARG A 156 -10.37 0.93 -7.04
C ARG A 156 -9.55 -0.32 -6.79
N ALA A 157 -8.85 -0.86 -7.78
CA ALA A 157 -7.96 -2.00 -7.62
C ALA A 157 -6.81 -1.67 -6.65
N PHE A 158 -6.24 -0.46 -6.76
CA PHE A 158 -5.22 0.01 -5.83
C PHE A 158 -5.76 0.13 -4.39
N LEU A 159 -6.91 0.78 -4.19
CA LEU A 159 -7.55 0.89 -2.87
C LEU A 159 -7.92 -0.48 -2.29
N THR A 160 -8.49 -1.35 -3.12
CA THR A 160 -8.89 -2.72 -2.74
C THR A 160 -7.67 -3.54 -2.29
N GLY A 161 -6.53 -3.39 -2.96
CA GLY A 161 -5.29 -4.07 -2.58
C GLY A 161 -4.71 -3.56 -1.27
N GLY A 162 -4.78 -2.24 -1.07
CA GLY A 162 -4.35 -1.59 0.18
C GLY A 162 -5.24 -1.88 1.40
N GLY A 163 -6.36 -2.60 1.24
CA GLY A 163 -7.35 -2.81 2.30
C GLY A 163 -6.78 -3.41 3.59
N SER A 164 -5.72 -4.22 3.50
CA SER A 164 -5.05 -4.85 4.65
C SER A 164 -4.50 -3.85 5.66
N ALA A 165 -4.07 -2.67 5.20
CA ALA A 165 -3.45 -1.66 6.05
C ALA A 165 -4.42 -1.09 7.09
N PHE A 166 -5.72 -1.00 6.76
CA PHE A 166 -6.74 -0.56 7.72
C PHE A 166 -6.91 -1.57 8.86
N TRP A 167 -6.82 -2.86 8.54
CA TRP A 167 -6.85 -3.94 9.53
C TRP A 167 -5.58 -3.96 10.39
N LEU A 168 -4.41 -3.72 9.78
CA LEU A 168 -3.14 -3.56 10.49
C LEU A 168 -3.21 -2.39 11.49
N LEU A 169 -3.73 -1.23 11.08
CA LEU A 169 -3.92 -0.09 11.98
C LEU A 169 -4.84 -0.45 13.14
N GLY A 170 -6.01 -1.03 12.86
CA GLY A 170 -6.95 -1.45 13.90
C GLY A 170 -6.33 -2.43 14.89
N TYR A 171 -5.60 -3.43 14.39
CA TYR A 171 -4.88 -4.38 15.23
C TYR A 171 -3.80 -3.72 16.08
N GLY A 172 -3.03 -2.78 15.52
CA GLY A 172 -2.01 -2.05 16.27
C GLY A 172 -2.59 -1.19 17.39
N VAL A 173 -3.78 -0.59 17.20
CA VAL A 173 -4.49 0.12 18.27
C VAL A 173 -4.91 -0.84 19.39
N VAL A 174 -5.45 -2.00 19.04
CA VAL A 174 -5.85 -3.04 20.01
C VAL A 174 -4.62 -3.58 20.75
N TYR A 175 -3.50 -3.79 20.05
CA TYR A 175 -2.24 -4.25 20.65
C TYR A 175 -1.72 -3.26 21.70
N TRP A 176 -1.75 -1.96 21.39
CA TRP A 176 -1.41 -0.91 22.34
C TRP A 176 -2.31 -0.95 23.59
N ALA A 177 -3.64 -0.95 23.38
CA ALA A 177 -4.60 -0.91 24.49
C ALA A 177 -4.58 -2.14 25.40
N SER A 178 -4.20 -3.32 24.88
CA SER A 178 -4.31 -4.59 25.60
C SER A 178 -2.98 -5.13 26.13
N ARG A 179 -1.84 -4.80 25.49
CA ARG A 179 -0.56 -5.44 25.76
C ARG A 179 0.57 -4.47 26.09
N LEU A 180 0.43 -3.18 25.78
CA LEU A 180 1.53 -2.23 25.89
C LEU A 180 1.23 -1.17 26.96
N SER A 181 1.92 -1.24 28.10
CA SER A 181 1.93 -0.17 29.10
C SER A 181 3.05 0.81 28.76
N LEU A 182 2.72 1.93 28.10
CA LEU A 182 3.66 3.01 27.82
C LEU A 182 3.50 4.09 28.88
N ASP A 183 4.51 4.24 29.75
CA ASP A 183 4.45 5.19 30.87
C ASP A 183 4.64 6.66 30.44
N SER A 184 5.17 6.90 29.24
CA SER A 184 5.46 8.25 28.74
C SER A 184 4.62 8.64 27.52
N PHE A 185 4.20 9.91 27.48
CA PHE A 185 3.48 10.48 26.33
C PHE A 185 4.33 10.40 25.05
N SER A 186 5.64 10.68 25.14
CA SER A 186 6.56 10.61 24.00
C SER A 186 6.65 9.20 23.41
N SER A 187 6.68 8.15 24.24
CA SER A 187 6.65 6.76 23.77
C SER A 187 5.34 6.42 23.05
N THR A 188 4.22 6.98 23.51
CA THR A 188 2.91 6.76 22.89
C THR A 188 2.84 7.40 21.49
N VAL A 189 3.27 8.66 21.36
CA VAL A 189 3.35 9.35 20.05
C VAL A 189 4.27 8.58 19.09
N LEU A 190 5.41 8.10 19.58
CA LEU A 190 6.34 7.28 18.81
C LEU A 190 5.71 5.97 18.31
N TYR A 191 5.01 5.26 19.18
CA TYR A 191 4.32 4.03 18.81
C TYR A 191 3.32 4.26 17.67
N PHE A 192 2.44 5.25 17.81
CA PHE A 192 1.46 5.58 16.78
C PHE A 192 2.11 6.08 15.48
N GLY A 193 3.23 6.81 15.57
CA GLY A 193 4.01 7.23 14.41
C GLY A 193 4.57 6.04 13.62
N TYR A 194 5.22 5.09 14.29
CA TYR A 194 5.73 3.88 13.66
C TYR A 194 4.60 2.99 13.12
N LEU A 195 3.49 2.86 13.85
CA LEU A 195 2.33 2.10 13.40
C LEU A 195 1.73 2.70 12.12
N LEU A 196 1.63 4.03 12.03
CA LEU A 196 1.15 4.73 10.84
C LEU A 196 2.10 4.52 9.65
N LEU A 197 3.42 4.58 9.88
CA LEU A 197 4.41 4.30 8.84
C LEU A 197 4.31 2.87 8.31
N LEU A 198 4.20 1.88 9.20
CA LEU A 198 4.03 0.48 8.82
C LEU A 198 2.74 0.26 8.03
N ALA A 199 1.62 0.85 8.47
CA ALA A 199 0.36 0.77 7.75
C ALA A 199 0.43 1.42 6.37
N LEU A 200 1.08 2.58 6.25
CA LEU A 200 1.22 3.25 4.98
C LEU A 200 2.12 2.48 4.02
N LEU A 201 3.20 1.89 4.54
CA LEU A 201 4.06 1.01 3.75
C LEU A 201 3.28 -0.21 3.26
N ASP A 202 2.54 -0.88 4.15
CA ASP A 202 1.66 -2.00 3.78
C ASP A 202 0.68 -1.57 2.69
N PHE A 203 -0.06 -0.47 2.88
CA PHE A 203 -1.03 0.07 1.92
C PHE A 203 -0.44 0.33 0.53
N LEU A 204 0.77 0.89 0.47
CA LEU A 204 1.45 1.17 -0.79
C LEU A 204 1.94 -0.11 -1.47
N VAL A 205 2.50 -1.05 -0.71
CA VAL A 205 3.01 -2.33 -1.24
C VAL A 205 1.86 -3.21 -1.70
N THR A 206 0.87 -3.49 -0.86
CA THR A 206 -0.28 -4.33 -1.20
C THR A 206 -1.15 -3.67 -2.27
N GLY A 207 -1.33 -2.36 -2.22
CA GLY A 207 -2.02 -1.59 -3.26
C GLY A 207 -1.33 -1.65 -4.63
N THR A 208 0.01 -1.57 -4.69
CA THR A 208 0.75 -1.68 -5.95
C THR A 208 0.71 -3.09 -6.52
N ILE A 209 0.90 -4.11 -5.68
CA ILE A 209 0.77 -5.53 -6.07
C ILE A 209 -0.62 -5.79 -6.65
N GLY A 210 -1.66 -5.36 -5.94
CA GLY A 210 -3.04 -5.50 -6.37
C GLY A 210 -3.35 -4.81 -7.71
N PHE A 211 -2.86 -3.59 -7.89
CA PHE A 211 -3.01 -2.86 -9.15
C PHE A 211 -2.31 -3.56 -10.31
N LEU A 212 -1.05 -3.98 -10.14
CA LEU A 212 -0.28 -4.64 -11.19
C LEU A 212 -0.88 -6.00 -11.58
N ALA A 213 -1.27 -6.80 -10.59
CA ALA A 213 -1.91 -8.10 -10.81
C ALA A 213 -3.24 -7.94 -11.56
N THR A 214 -4.06 -6.98 -11.14
CA THR A 214 -5.33 -6.66 -11.81
C THR A 214 -5.11 -6.14 -13.22
N TYR A 215 -4.11 -5.27 -13.43
CA TYR A 215 -3.79 -4.74 -14.76
C TYR A 215 -3.40 -5.86 -15.73
N TRP A 216 -2.59 -6.82 -15.28
CA TRP A 216 -2.24 -8.00 -16.07
C TRP A 216 -3.47 -8.87 -16.37
N ALA A 217 -4.28 -9.19 -15.35
CA ALA A 217 -5.47 -10.03 -15.48
C ALA A 217 -6.52 -9.42 -16.43
N VAL A 218 -6.78 -8.12 -16.32
CA VAL A 218 -7.73 -7.41 -17.18
C VAL A 218 -7.27 -7.40 -18.64
N ARG A 219 -5.98 -7.15 -18.91
CA ARG A 219 -5.47 -7.25 -20.29
C ARG A 219 -5.61 -8.66 -20.85
N ARG A 220 -5.35 -9.68 -20.02
CA ARG A 220 -5.51 -11.08 -20.41
C ARG A 220 -6.97 -11.40 -20.74
N LEU A 221 -7.90 -10.99 -19.89
CA LEU A 221 -9.34 -11.14 -20.07
C LEU A 221 -9.80 -10.52 -21.40
N TYR A 222 -9.46 -9.25 -21.63
CA TYR A 222 -9.86 -8.56 -22.86
C TYR A 222 -9.16 -9.08 -24.13
N SER A 223 -7.95 -9.63 -24.02
CA SER A 223 -7.27 -10.26 -25.18
C SER A 223 -7.88 -11.60 -25.57
N ALA A 224 -8.58 -12.28 -24.66
CA ALA A 224 -9.21 -13.57 -24.92
C ALA A 224 -10.60 -13.43 -25.58
N ILE A 225 -11.21 -12.24 -25.49
CA ILE A 225 -12.47 -11.95 -26.16
C ILE A 225 -12.19 -11.82 -27.65
N ARG A 226 -12.55 -12.85 -28.41
CA ARG A 226 -12.62 -12.76 -29.88
C ARG A 226 -13.79 -11.86 -30.23
N VAL A 227 -13.49 -10.67 -30.71
CA VAL A 227 -14.47 -9.82 -31.38
C VAL A 227 -14.43 -10.24 -32.83
N ASP A 228 -15.23 -11.25 -33.18
CA ASP A 228 -15.65 -11.50 -34.56
C ASP A 228 -16.78 -10.52 -34.93
#